data_AF-C6H2P0-F1
#
_entry.id   AF-C6H2P0-F1
#
_cell.length_a   1.000
_cell.length_b   1.000
_cell.length_c   1.000
_cell.angle_alpha   90.00
_cell.angle_beta   90.00
_cell.angle_gamma   90.00
#
_symmetry.space_group_name_H-M   'P 1'
#
loop_
_entity.id
_entity.type
_entity.pdbx_description
1 polymer ?
#
loop_
_entity_poly.entity_id
_entity_poly.type
_entity_poly.pdbx_seq_one_letter_code
_entity_poly.pdbx_strand_id
1 'polypeptide(L)'
;MIEREGRDDPEVFDTAKDYVFQAMERDAFPGYLQAKALGNLVPLSILARLVVALASFGGGFWAAFYVVLTDQPRRTRCWVILPFVLAAYFLSSYQYKIDPVFALAGFSEYTFFTWAKIREPYVRSLLIKRASVSLLLAAFIALALCVLFIFVPGTQL
;
A
#
# COMPACT_ATOMS: atom_id res chain seq x y z
N MET A 1 45.51 -2.90 -22.71
CA MET A 1 45.75 -4.18 -23.41
C MET A 1 44.55 -4.59 -24.26
N ILE A 2 43.82 -3.63 -24.86
CA ILE A 2 42.63 -3.88 -25.71
C ILE A 2 42.70 -2.99 -26.97
N GLU A 3 43.29 -1.80 -26.88
CA GLU A 3 43.42 -0.86 -28.01
C GLU A 3 44.48 -1.23 -29.05
N ARG A 4 45.34 -2.23 -28.80
CA ARG A 4 46.49 -2.52 -29.67
C ARG A 4 46.25 -3.56 -30.78
N GLU A 5 45.15 -4.30 -30.74
CA GLU A 5 44.94 -5.48 -31.63
C GLU A 5 43.70 -5.41 -32.54
N GLY A 6 42.91 -4.33 -32.53
CA GLY A 6 41.82 -4.12 -33.51
C GLY A 6 40.78 -5.25 -33.54
N ARG A 7 40.62 -5.96 -32.41
CA ARG A 7 39.77 -7.14 -32.29
C ARG A 7 38.56 -6.77 -31.46
N ASP A 8 37.49 -6.35 -32.13
CA ASP A 8 36.15 -6.06 -31.57
C ASP A 8 35.41 -7.36 -31.19
N ASP A 9 36.13 -8.32 -30.60
CA ASP A 9 35.52 -9.59 -30.18
C ASP A 9 34.72 -9.34 -28.89
N PRO A 10 33.38 -9.50 -28.92
CA PRO A 10 32.52 -9.15 -27.80
C PRO A 10 32.78 -9.99 -26.54
N GLU A 11 33.42 -11.15 -26.67
CA GLU A 11 33.75 -12.10 -25.60
C GLU A 11 34.79 -11.55 -24.61
N VAL A 12 35.60 -10.56 -25.00
CA VAL A 12 36.61 -9.94 -24.11
C VAL A 12 35.97 -9.32 -22.87
N PHE A 13 34.69 -8.93 -22.97
CA PHE A 13 33.95 -8.30 -21.88
C PHE A 13 33.14 -9.30 -21.04
N ASP A 14 33.13 -10.59 -21.35
CA ASP A 14 32.28 -11.57 -20.63
C ASP A 14 32.67 -11.68 -19.15
N THR A 15 33.96 -11.79 -18.84
CA THR A 15 34.44 -11.83 -17.45
C THR A 15 34.07 -10.55 -16.66
N ALA A 16 34.15 -9.39 -17.30
CA ALA A 16 33.79 -8.12 -16.69
C ALA A 16 32.27 -7.98 -16.51
N LYS A 17 31.50 -8.46 -17.49
CA LYS A 17 30.03 -8.50 -17.46
C LYS A 17 29.51 -9.41 -16.36
N ASP A 18 30.08 -10.60 -16.20
CA ASP A 18 29.70 -11.55 -15.16
C ASP A 18 29.99 -10.98 -13.76
N TYR A 19 31.13 -10.33 -13.58
CA TYR A 19 31.46 -9.64 -12.34
C TYR A 19 30.43 -8.56 -11.99
N VAL A 20 30.10 -7.68 -12.95
CA VAL A 20 29.12 -6.62 -12.75
C VAL A 20 27.71 -7.20 -12.52
N PHE A 21 27.34 -8.25 -13.23
CA PHE A 21 26.05 -8.93 -13.05
C PHE A 21 25.92 -9.51 -11.65
N GLN A 22 26.95 -10.21 -11.17
CA GLN A 22 26.96 -10.78 -9.82
C GLN A 22 26.93 -9.68 -8.74
N ALA A 23 27.65 -8.58 -8.94
CA ALA A 23 27.59 -7.43 -8.04
C ALA A 23 26.19 -6.78 -8.02
N MET A 24 25.55 -6.61 -9.19
CA MET A 24 24.20 -6.06 -9.29
C MET A 24 23.16 -6.98 -8.66
N GLU A 25 23.24 -8.30 -8.89
CA GLU A 25 22.32 -9.28 -8.30
C GLU A 25 22.42 -9.29 -6.77
N ARG A 26 23.63 -9.17 -6.23
CA ARG A 26 23.84 -9.21 -4.79
C ARG A 26 23.41 -7.92 -4.09
N ASP A 27 23.75 -6.77 -4.66
CA ASP A 27 23.65 -5.50 -3.93
C ASP A 27 22.48 -4.63 -4.42
N ALA A 28 22.28 -4.50 -5.73
CA ALA A 28 21.28 -3.58 -6.30
C ALA A 28 19.88 -4.21 -6.44
N PHE A 29 19.82 -5.49 -6.83
CA PHE A 29 18.58 -6.20 -7.07
C PHE A 29 17.67 -6.35 -5.83
N PRO A 30 18.17 -6.76 -4.64
CA PRO A 30 17.31 -6.85 -3.46
C PRO A 30 16.74 -5.48 -3.05
N GLY A 31 17.54 -4.42 -3.18
CA GLY A 31 17.11 -3.04 -2.92
C GLY A 31 16.00 -2.60 -3.89
N TYR A 32 16.18 -2.88 -5.18
CA TYR A 32 15.15 -2.61 -6.20
C TYR A 32 13.84 -3.35 -5.90
N LEU A 33 13.90 -4.64 -5.56
CA LEU A 33 12.72 -5.42 -5.22
C LEU A 33 11.99 -4.81 -4.01
N GLN A 34 12.70 -4.46 -2.95
CA GLN A 34 12.09 -3.86 -1.75
C GLN A 34 11.49 -2.48 -2.03
N ALA A 35 12.17 -1.64 -2.80
CA ALA A 35 11.76 -0.27 -3.06
C ALA A 35 10.66 -0.14 -4.11
N LYS A 36 10.65 -1.01 -5.14
CA LYS A 36 9.76 -0.86 -6.31
C LYS A 36 8.91 -2.07 -6.63
N ALA A 37 9.34 -3.29 -6.30
CA ALA A 37 8.54 -4.48 -6.56
C ALA A 37 7.59 -4.82 -5.40
N LEU A 38 7.99 -4.51 -4.16
CA LEU A 38 7.27 -4.87 -2.95
C LEU A 38 6.45 -3.73 -2.34
N GLY A 39 6.61 -2.51 -2.81
CA GLY A 39 5.94 -1.33 -2.27
C GLY A 39 5.64 -0.34 -3.38
N ASN A 40 4.56 0.39 -3.21
CA ASN A 40 4.12 1.39 -4.18
C ASN A 40 4.22 2.83 -3.66
N LEU A 41 4.62 2.97 -2.41
CA LEU A 41 4.52 4.20 -1.63
C LEU A 41 5.86 4.65 -1.10
N VAL A 42 6.04 5.95 -1.05
CA VAL A 42 7.20 6.60 -0.43
C VAL A 42 7.06 6.52 1.09
N PRO A 43 8.16 6.37 1.87
CA PRO A 43 8.10 6.28 3.34
C PRO A 43 7.31 7.41 4.02
N LEU A 44 7.48 8.64 3.52
CA LEU A 44 6.74 9.81 4.04
C LEU A 44 5.23 9.65 3.84
N SER A 45 4.81 9.20 2.66
CA SER A 45 3.42 8.95 2.30
C SER A 45 2.80 7.79 3.10
N ILE A 46 3.60 6.81 3.50
CA ILE A 46 3.19 5.71 4.39
C ILE A 46 2.88 6.25 5.80
N LEU A 47 3.77 7.09 6.35
CA LEU A 47 3.57 7.70 7.67
C LEU A 47 2.36 8.64 7.70
N ALA A 48 2.19 9.47 6.66
CA ALA A 48 1.02 10.34 6.55
C ALA A 48 -0.30 9.54 6.56
N ARG A 49 -0.35 8.41 5.82
CA ARG A 49 -1.51 7.51 5.83
C ARG A 49 -1.76 6.89 7.20
N LEU A 50 -0.72 6.53 7.95
CA LEU A 50 -0.86 6.02 9.31
C LEU A 50 -1.52 7.07 10.23
N VAL A 51 -1.05 8.32 10.19
CA VAL A 51 -1.62 9.40 11.01
C VAL A 51 -3.09 9.61 10.69
N VAL A 52 -3.45 9.63 9.40
CA VAL A 52 -4.85 9.76 8.95
C VAL A 52 -5.68 8.54 9.39
N ALA A 53 -5.13 7.33 9.30
CA ALA A 53 -5.82 6.11 9.73
C ALA A 53 -6.13 6.14 11.23
N LEU A 54 -5.14 6.50 12.06
CA LEU A 54 -5.30 6.58 13.51
C LEU A 54 -6.29 7.67 13.91
N ALA A 55 -6.20 8.86 13.30
CA ALA A 55 -7.16 9.94 13.53
C ALA A 55 -8.59 9.53 13.15
N SER A 56 -8.75 8.83 12.03
CA SER A 56 -10.05 8.36 11.55
C SER A 56 -10.63 7.24 12.40
N PHE A 57 -9.80 6.32 12.91
CA PHE A 57 -10.26 5.33 13.89
C PHE A 57 -10.65 5.98 15.21
N GLY A 58 -9.85 6.92 15.72
CA GLY A 58 -10.18 7.65 16.94
C GLY A 58 -11.52 8.39 16.83
N GLY A 59 -11.70 9.17 15.77
CA GLY A 59 -12.96 9.87 15.48
C GLY A 59 -14.12 8.92 15.19
N GLY A 60 -13.86 7.82 14.48
CA GLY A 60 -14.85 6.79 14.15
C GLY A 60 -15.39 6.08 15.39
N PHE A 61 -14.51 5.63 16.28
CA PHE A 61 -14.92 5.02 17.55
C PHE A 61 -15.66 6.01 18.43
N TRP A 62 -15.16 7.25 18.56
CA TRP A 62 -15.84 8.28 19.34
C TRP A 62 -17.27 8.56 18.82
N ALA A 63 -17.43 8.76 17.51
CA ALA A 63 -18.73 8.95 16.88
C ALA A 63 -19.62 7.71 17.04
N ALA A 64 -19.06 6.50 16.89
CA ALA A 64 -19.80 5.25 17.04
C ALA A 64 -20.37 5.12 18.47
N PHE A 65 -19.55 5.34 19.49
CA PHE A 65 -20.00 5.30 20.88
C PHE A 65 -21.03 6.39 21.18
N TYR A 66 -20.81 7.61 20.70
CA TYR A 66 -21.77 8.70 20.89
C TYR A 66 -23.17 8.36 20.36
N VAL A 67 -23.25 7.83 19.13
CA VAL A 67 -24.51 7.50 18.46
C VAL A 67 -25.20 6.30 19.12
N VAL A 68 -24.44 5.32 19.63
CA VAL A 68 -24.98 4.16 20.38
C VAL A 68 -25.51 4.58 21.76
N LEU A 69 -24.77 5.39 22.51
CA LEU A 69 -25.15 5.83 23.86
C LEU A 69 -26.32 6.82 23.86
N THR A 70 -26.46 7.64 22.82
CA THR A 70 -27.58 8.60 22.69
C THR A 70 -28.81 7.97 22.01
N ASP A 71 -28.77 6.65 21.75
CA ASP A 71 -29.79 5.87 21.04
C ASP A 71 -30.36 6.54 19.76
N GLN A 72 -29.47 7.10 18.94
CA GLN A 72 -29.85 7.78 17.71
C GLN A 72 -30.42 6.81 16.66
N PRO A 73 -31.29 7.27 15.74
CA PRO A 73 -31.93 6.41 14.76
C PRO A 73 -30.91 5.76 13.81
N ARG A 74 -31.27 4.59 13.26
CA ARG A 74 -30.39 3.78 12.39
C ARG A 74 -29.80 4.55 11.20
N ARG A 75 -30.54 5.55 10.67
CA ARG A 75 -30.07 6.40 9.57
C ARG A 75 -28.82 7.20 9.95
N THR A 76 -28.74 7.68 11.19
CA THR A 76 -27.57 8.40 11.72
C THR A 76 -26.42 7.44 11.99
N ARG A 77 -26.71 6.22 12.47
CA ARG A 77 -25.71 5.14 12.65
C ARG A 77 -25.01 4.76 11.36
N CYS A 78 -25.69 4.78 10.22
CA CYS A 78 -25.07 4.49 8.92
C CYS A 78 -23.93 5.45 8.54
N TRP A 79 -23.93 6.70 9.03
CA TRP A 79 -22.85 7.66 8.74
C TRP A 79 -21.52 7.28 9.37
N VAL A 80 -21.54 6.45 10.42
CA VAL A 80 -20.34 5.93 11.10
C VAL A 80 -19.53 4.99 10.19
N ILE A 81 -20.12 4.47 9.11
CA ILE A 81 -19.41 3.67 8.11
C ILE A 81 -18.25 4.45 7.48
N LEU A 82 -18.43 5.75 7.21
CA LEU A 82 -17.43 6.56 6.50
C LEU A 82 -16.07 6.62 7.20
N PRO A 83 -15.98 7.02 8.48
CA PRO A 83 -14.69 7.04 9.17
C PRO A 83 -14.06 5.65 9.29
N PHE A 84 -14.84 4.58 9.48
CA PHE A 84 -14.31 3.22 9.57
C PHE A 84 -13.77 2.69 8.24
N VAL A 85 -14.46 2.94 7.13
CA VAL A 85 -13.97 2.57 5.79
C VAL A 85 -12.68 3.32 5.48
N LEU A 86 -12.65 4.62 5.75
CA LEU A 86 -11.48 5.45 5.51
C LEU A 86 -10.29 5.01 6.38
N ALA A 87 -10.53 4.75 7.66
CA ALA A 87 -9.51 4.27 8.58
C ALA A 87 -8.96 2.89 8.19
N ALA A 88 -9.84 1.93 7.87
CA ALA A 88 -9.44 0.58 7.47
C ALA A 88 -8.66 0.59 6.15
N TYR A 89 -9.05 1.45 5.20
CA TYR A 89 -8.32 1.65 3.94
C TYR A 89 -6.89 2.14 4.19
N PHE A 90 -6.75 3.26 4.92
CA PHE A 90 -5.44 3.85 5.17
C PHE A 90 -4.55 2.97 6.06
N LEU A 91 -5.13 2.26 7.03
CA LEU A 91 -4.38 1.32 7.87
C LEU A 91 -3.86 0.12 7.07
N SER A 92 -4.69 -0.47 6.21
CA SER A 92 -4.25 -1.57 5.34
C SER A 92 -3.17 -1.10 4.36
N SER A 93 -3.33 0.10 3.81
CA SER A 93 -2.32 0.69 2.92
C SER A 93 -0.97 0.91 3.61
N TYR A 94 -0.99 1.34 4.88
CA TYR A 94 0.20 1.43 5.72
C TYR A 94 0.85 0.05 5.94
N GLN A 95 0.07 -0.93 6.39
CA GLN A 95 0.59 -2.26 6.76
C GLN A 95 1.26 -2.97 5.60
N TYR A 96 0.67 -2.90 4.40
CA TYR A 96 1.21 -3.56 3.22
C TYR A 96 2.16 -2.68 2.40
N LYS A 97 2.39 -1.42 2.82
CA LYS A 97 3.21 -0.40 2.10
C LYS A 97 2.80 -0.22 0.63
N ILE A 98 1.52 -0.47 0.34
CA ILE A 98 0.96 -0.43 -1.01
C ILE A 98 -0.32 0.40 -0.93
N ASP A 99 -0.54 1.24 -1.95
CA ASP A 99 -1.83 1.89 -2.13
C ASP A 99 -2.69 1.01 -3.05
N PRO A 100 -3.76 0.37 -2.54
CA PRO A 100 -4.51 -0.59 -3.33
C PRO A 100 -5.13 0.02 -4.59
N VAL A 101 -5.63 1.25 -4.51
CA VAL A 101 -6.28 1.93 -5.63
C VAL A 101 -5.26 2.28 -6.72
N PHE A 102 -4.13 2.90 -6.33
CA PHE A 102 -3.09 3.24 -7.32
C PHE A 102 -2.39 2.01 -7.89
N ALA A 103 -2.21 0.95 -7.10
CA ALA A 103 -1.62 -0.30 -7.58
C ALA A 103 -2.50 -0.98 -8.64
N LEU A 104 -3.83 -0.99 -8.45
CA LEU A 104 -4.78 -1.50 -9.46
C LEU A 104 -4.79 -0.64 -10.72
N ALA A 105 -4.69 0.68 -10.57
CA ALA A 105 -4.57 1.63 -11.68
C ALA A 105 -3.21 1.55 -12.42
N GLY A 106 -2.21 0.87 -11.84
CA GLY A 106 -0.87 0.69 -12.45
C GLY A 106 0.08 1.87 -12.25
N PHE A 107 -0.18 2.71 -11.25
CA PHE A 107 0.67 3.84 -10.88
C PHE A 107 1.46 3.54 -9.60
N SER A 108 2.67 4.07 -9.53
CA SER A 108 3.59 3.97 -8.40
C SER A 108 4.11 5.33 -7.97
N GLU A 109 4.20 5.57 -6.67
CA GLU A 109 4.73 6.82 -6.15
C GLU A 109 6.27 6.83 -6.29
N TYR A 110 6.79 7.86 -6.97
CA TYR A 110 8.23 8.03 -7.16
C TYR A 110 8.83 8.94 -6.09
N THR A 111 8.21 10.10 -5.90
CA THR A 111 8.46 11.08 -4.85
C THR A 111 7.12 11.47 -4.24
N PHE A 112 7.13 12.11 -3.06
CA PHE A 112 5.90 12.58 -2.42
C PHE A 112 5.05 13.36 -3.43
N PHE A 113 3.82 12.88 -3.72
CA PHE A 113 2.90 13.43 -4.75
C PHE A 113 3.32 13.36 -6.22
N THR A 114 4.35 12.59 -6.59
CA THR A 114 4.71 12.36 -8.00
C THR A 114 4.51 10.89 -8.37
N TRP A 115 3.69 10.63 -9.38
CA TRP A 115 3.35 9.29 -9.82
C TRP A 115 4.12 8.89 -11.09
N ALA A 116 4.58 7.64 -11.10
CA ALA A 116 5.23 7.00 -12.23
C ALA A 116 4.42 5.76 -12.64
N LYS A 117 4.31 5.51 -13.94
CA LYS A 117 3.61 4.33 -14.46
C LYS A 117 4.49 3.09 -14.33
N ILE A 118 3.93 1.99 -13.83
CA ILE A 118 4.62 0.70 -13.77
C ILE A 118 4.67 0.14 -15.19
N ARG A 119 5.88 0.05 -15.77
CA ARG A 119 6.08 -0.48 -17.13
C ARG A 119 6.20 -2.01 -17.15
N GLU A 120 6.79 -2.58 -16.10
CA GLU A 120 7.12 -4.00 -16.05
C GLU A 120 5.88 -4.85 -15.70
N PRO A 121 5.43 -5.78 -16.58
CA PRO A 121 4.22 -6.56 -16.36
C PRO A 121 4.31 -7.52 -15.17
N TYR A 122 5.50 -8.08 -14.91
CA TYR A 122 5.71 -8.97 -13.78
C TYR A 122 5.48 -8.23 -12.44
N VAL A 123 6.12 -7.06 -12.28
CA VAL A 123 5.96 -6.19 -11.10
C VAL A 123 4.50 -5.77 -10.92
N ARG A 124 3.82 -5.41 -12.03
CA ARG A 124 2.41 -5.05 -11.99
C ARG A 124 1.53 -6.21 -11.47
N SER A 125 1.75 -7.43 -11.94
CA SER A 125 0.98 -8.60 -11.50
C SER A 125 1.19 -8.90 -10.01
N LEU A 126 2.41 -8.74 -9.51
CA LEU A 126 2.76 -8.94 -8.10
C LEU A 126 2.09 -7.88 -7.21
N LEU A 127 2.16 -6.61 -7.61
CA LEU A 127 1.53 -5.50 -6.88
C LEU A 127 0.01 -5.65 -6.86
N ILE A 128 -0.63 -6.05 -7.97
CA ILE A 128 -2.07 -6.28 -8.03
C ILE A 128 -2.51 -7.40 -7.07
N LYS A 129 -1.79 -8.52 -7.04
CA LYS A 129 -2.10 -9.64 -6.11
C LYS A 129 -2.01 -9.20 -4.65
N ARG A 130 -1.01 -8.38 -4.28
CA ARG A 130 -0.88 -7.88 -2.92
C ARG A 130 -1.91 -6.80 -2.60
N ALA A 131 -2.19 -5.93 -3.55
CA ALA A 131 -3.21 -4.90 -3.45
C ALA A 131 -4.61 -5.51 -3.24
N SER A 132 -4.95 -6.60 -3.94
CA SER A 132 -6.24 -7.26 -3.77
C SER A 132 -6.40 -7.87 -2.37
N VAL A 133 -5.36 -8.52 -1.85
CA VAL A 133 -5.35 -9.05 -0.47
C VAL A 133 -5.51 -7.92 0.55
N SER A 134 -4.76 -6.82 0.38
CA SER A 134 -4.85 -5.63 1.24
C SER A 134 -6.24 -4.99 1.21
N LEU A 135 -6.85 -4.86 0.03
CA LEU A 135 -8.19 -4.30 -0.15
C LEU A 135 -9.25 -5.19 0.50
N LEU A 136 -9.17 -6.51 0.29
CA LEU A 136 -10.10 -7.46 0.89
C LEU A 136 -10.03 -7.43 2.42
N LEU A 137 -8.82 -7.35 3.00
CA LEU A 137 -8.66 -7.22 4.44
C LEU A 137 -9.26 -5.90 4.96
N ALA A 138 -9.03 -4.78 4.27
CA ALA A 138 -9.59 -3.49 4.63
C ALA A 138 -11.13 -3.52 4.61
N ALA A 139 -11.71 -4.10 3.55
CA ALA A 139 -13.15 -4.23 3.41
C ALA A 139 -13.74 -5.14 4.50
N PHE A 140 -13.08 -6.25 4.83
CA PHE A 140 -13.51 -7.15 5.90
C PHE A 140 -13.52 -6.47 7.27
N ILE A 141 -12.45 -5.76 7.63
CA ILE A 141 -12.35 -5.02 8.89
C ILE A 141 -13.42 -3.92 8.97
N ALA A 142 -13.56 -3.13 7.90
CA ALA A 142 -14.56 -2.08 7.84
C ALA A 142 -15.98 -2.66 8.00
N LEU A 143 -16.31 -3.72 7.27
CA LEU A 143 -17.62 -4.36 7.32
C LEU A 143 -17.91 -4.96 8.71
N ALA A 144 -16.94 -5.65 9.32
CA ALA A 144 -17.09 -6.21 10.65
C ALA A 144 -17.39 -5.12 11.70
N LEU A 145 -16.66 -3.99 11.66
CA LEU A 145 -16.91 -2.86 12.56
C LEU A 145 -18.27 -2.21 12.29
N CYS A 146 -18.65 -2.04 11.04
CA CYS A 146 -19.94 -1.45 10.67
C CYS A 146 -21.11 -2.31 11.15
N VAL A 147 -21.03 -3.64 10.94
CA VAL A 147 -22.03 -4.60 11.44
C VAL A 147 -22.14 -4.49 12.96
N LEU A 148 -21.01 -4.51 13.67
CA LEU A 148 -21.00 -4.41 15.13
C LEU A 148 -21.74 -3.15 15.61
N PHE A 149 -21.40 -1.96 15.12
CA PHE A 149 -22.01 -0.71 15.61
C PHE A 149 -23.43 -0.44 15.11
N ILE A 150 -23.84 -1.04 13.98
CA ILE A 150 -25.21 -0.90 13.48
C ILE A 150 -26.19 -1.82 14.23
N PHE A 151 -25.77 -3.05 14.56
CA PHE A 151 -26.64 -4.04 15.19
C PHE A 151 -26.65 -4.00 16.73
N VAL A 152 -25.69 -3.35 17.37
CA VAL A 152 -25.70 -3.19 18.82
C VAL A 152 -26.94 -2.38 19.26
N PRO A 153 -27.79 -2.92 20.16
CA PRO A 153 -28.92 -2.19 20.72
C PRO A 153 -28.40 -0.99 21.50
N GLY A 154 -29.02 0.18 21.32
CA GLY A 154 -28.67 1.37 22.08
C GLY A 154 -29.06 1.18 23.54
N THR A 155 -28.22 1.69 24.43
CA THR A 155 -28.53 1.82 25.86
C THR A 155 -28.56 3.30 26.18
N GLN A 156 -29.71 3.80 26.63
CA GLN A 156 -29.80 5.13 27.25
C GLN A 156 -29.13 5.02 28.62
N LEU A 157 -28.02 5.73 28.83
CA LEU A 157 -27.39 5.92 30.14
C LEU A 157 -27.89 7.22 30.79
#